data_AF-A0A518DZ37-F1
#
_entry.id   AF-A0A518DZ37-F1
#
_cell.length_a   1.000
_cell.length_b   1.000
_cell.length_c   1.000
_cell.angle_alpha   90.00
_cell.angle_beta   90.00
_cell.angle_gamma   90.00
#
_symmetry.space_group_name_H-M   'P 1'
#
loop_
_entity.id
_entity.type
_entity.pdbx_description
1 polymer ?
#
loop_
_entity_poly.entity_id
_entity_poly.type
_entity_poly.pdbx_seq_one_letter_code
_entity_poly.pdbx_strand_id
1 'polypeptide(L)'
;MRPYFRLPFSVLLIGCSLFASACAQEQATAPAPATTPGQAAAPGPAVASAVPANNVVELRKLVGREATVAGRIASTGSSSSGHQFLNFEGGVLSAFCPQPIVAKFSDGKPADLFKGEQVEITGPLSLFKGKLQIKIDSPQAIVLVKLEDKPVVAKQATLKEIGQGVWMSPAGLRYAGRDPAGLTRVDHIRRHMEDQPNRDGPHGVFDGEEGVAWAVIDDAWRQAESSKLRPQVEGDRSTLLVSMNRRIGYLGGSLGKEKGHPALSRVFIVFETDTKNIITAFPR
;
A
#
# COMPACT_ATOMS: atom_id res chain seq x y z
N MET A 1 48.94 -21.44 -0.11
CA MET A 1 49.47 -22.01 -1.36
C MET A 1 49.58 -23.52 -1.21
N ARG A 2 48.63 -24.26 -1.79
CA ARG A 2 48.70 -25.73 -1.98
C ARG A 2 48.07 -26.05 -3.35
N PRO A 3 48.53 -27.09 -4.04
CA PRO A 3 48.53 -27.13 -5.50
C PRO A 3 47.33 -27.87 -6.09
N TYR A 4 47.14 -27.55 -7.36
CA TYR A 4 46.30 -28.14 -8.40
C TYR A 4 46.16 -29.67 -8.34
N PHE A 5 44.93 -30.15 -8.51
CA PHE A 5 44.64 -31.48 -9.04
C PHE A 5 43.81 -31.32 -10.32
N ARG A 6 44.42 -31.66 -11.46
CA ARG A 6 43.79 -31.89 -12.77
C ARG A 6 43.57 -33.39 -12.90
N LEU A 7 42.40 -33.81 -13.37
CA LEU A 7 42.20 -35.10 -14.05
C LEU A 7 41.36 -34.90 -15.33
N PRO A 8 41.51 -35.78 -16.33
CA PRO A 8 41.19 -35.51 -17.74
C PRO A 8 39.86 -36.12 -18.22
N PHE A 9 39.39 -35.54 -19.33
CA PHE A 9 38.67 -36.11 -20.48
C PHE A 9 37.94 -37.46 -20.33
N SER A 10 36.65 -37.45 -20.69
CA SER A 10 36.07 -38.51 -21.52
C SER A 10 35.01 -37.93 -22.46
N VAL A 11 35.33 -38.01 -23.75
CA VAL A 11 34.44 -37.82 -24.89
C VAL A 11 33.69 -39.13 -25.10
N LEU A 12 32.37 -39.07 -25.27
CA LEU A 12 31.62 -40.14 -25.92
C LEU A 12 30.67 -39.53 -26.96
N LEU A 13 31.03 -39.74 -28.22
CA LEU A 13 30.25 -39.50 -29.43
C LEU A 13 29.61 -40.85 -29.83
N ILE A 14 28.29 -40.94 -29.84
CA ILE A 14 27.49 -41.95 -30.56
C ILE A 14 26.21 -41.22 -30.97
N GLY A 15 25.98 -40.90 -32.24
CA GLY A 15 25.42 -41.80 -33.25
C GLY A 15 23.95 -41.40 -33.45
N CYS A 16 23.63 -40.61 -34.48
CA CYS A 16 23.20 -41.09 -35.81
C CYS A 16 21.88 -41.88 -35.76
N SER A 17 20.78 -41.25 -36.22
CA SER A 17 19.76 -41.91 -37.04
C SER A 17 18.77 -40.88 -37.60
N LEU A 18 18.87 -40.72 -38.92
CA LEU A 18 17.85 -40.17 -39.80
C LEU A 18 16.62 -41.08 -39.80
N PHE A 19 15.42 -40.51 -39.81
CA PHE A 19 14.26 -41.10 -40.47
C PHE A 19 13.49 -40.04 -41.26
N ALA A 20 13.25 -40.39 -42.52
CA ALA A 20 12.52 -39.67 -43.55
C ALA A 20 11.00 -39.67 -43.23
N SER A 21 10.29 -38.59 -43.57
CA SER A 21 9.40 -38.48 -44.74
C SER A 21 8.11 -39.30 -44.66
N ALA A 22 6.95 -38.62 -44.63
CA ALA A 22 5.96 -38.65 -45.71
C ALA A 22 4.59 -38.07 -45.28
N CYS A 23 4.07 -37.23 -46.18
CA CYS A 23 2.69 -37.10 -46.64
C CYS A 23 1.53 -36.71 -45.70
N ALA A 24 0.98 -35.53 -46.06
CA ALA A 24 -0.44 -35.25 -46.31
C ALA A 24 -1.39 -35.10 -45.10
N GLN A 25 -1.93 -33.89 -44.95
CA GLN A 25 -3.32 -33.66 -45.35
C GLN A 25 -3.63 -32.16 -45.47
N GLU A 26 -3.88 -31.75 -46.70
CA GLU A 26 -4.57 -30.53 -47.08
C GLU A 26 -6.06 -30.73 -46.77
N GLN A 27 -6.60 -29.98 -45.82
CA GLN A 27 -8.04 -29.91 -45.59
C GLN A 27 -8.58 -28.62 -46.19
N ALA A 28 -9.41 -28.84 -47.20
CA ALA A 28 -10.18 -27.84 -47.89
C ALA A 28 -11.19 -27.15 -46.97
N THR A 29 -11.42 -25.90 -47.33
CA THR A 29 -12.36 -24.90 -46.84
C THR A 29 -13.82 -25.38 -46.79
N ALA A 30 -14.51 -25.03 -45.71
CA ALA A 30 -15.96 -24.90 -45.65
C ALA A 30 -16.33 -23.55 -44.99
N PRO A 31 -17.39 -22.87 -45.45
CA PRO A 31 -17.65 -21.46 -45.16
C PRO A 31 -18.16 -21.22 -43.74
N ALA A 32 -17.72 -20.08 -43.16
CA ALA A 32 -18.18 -19.59 -41.88
C ALA A 32 -19.67 -19.17 -41.94
N PRO A 33 -20.49 -19.50 -40.92
CA PRO A 33 -21.82 -18.94 -40.78
C PRO A 33 -21.72 -17.48 -40.28
N ALA A 34 -22.54 -16.62 -40.88
CA ALA A 34 -22.75 -15.26 -40.42
C ALA A 34 -23.42 -15.25 -39.04
N THR A 35 -22.81 -14.56 -38.07
CA THR A 35 -23.45 -14.14 -36.82
C THR A 35 -23.09 -12.69 -36.50
N THR A 36 -24.10 -11.84 -36.56
CA THR A 36 -24.23 -10.53 -35.91
C THR A 36 -25.57 -10.62 -35.15
N PRO A 37 -25.86 -9.96 -34.00
CA PRO A 37 -25.12 -8.94 -33.23
C PRO A 37 -25.00 -9.23 -31.71
N GLY A 38 -24.16 -8.44 -31.03
CA GLY A 38 -24.50 -7.89 -29.70
C GLY A 38 -24.52 -8.86 -28.51
N GLN A 39 -23.35 -9.31 -28.07
CA GLN A 39 -23.22 -9.80 -26.69
C GLN A 39 -22.80 -8.63 -25.80
N ALA A 40 -23.78 -8.09 -25.07
CA ALA A 40 -23.56 -7.10 -24.03
C ALA A 40 -22.50 -7.60 -23.05
N ALA A 41 -21.51 -6.75 -22.78
CA ALA A 41 -20.51 -6.99 -21.76
C ALA A 41 -21.21 -7.35 -20.45
N ALA A 42 -20.88 -8.53 -19.92
CA ALA A 42 -21.34 -8.95 -18.61
C ALA A 42 -20.95 -7.87 -17.57
N PRO A 43 -21.85 -7.54 -16.62
CA PRO A 43 -21.55 -6.60 -15.57
C PRO A 43 -20.30 -7.10 -14.82
N GLY A 44 -19.26 -6.26 -14.79
CA GLY A 44 -18.04 -6.55 -14.05
C GLY A 44 -18.37 -6.93 -12.60
N PRO A 45 -17.63 -7.86 -11.99
CA PRO A 45 -17.91 -8.30 -10.63
C PRO A 45 -17.99 -7.08 -9.70
N ALA A 46 -19.09 -6.99 -8.97
CA ALA A 46 -19.32 -5.95 -7.97
C ALA A 46 -18.08 -5.84 -7.08
N VAL A 47 -17.49 -4.63 -7.06
CA VAL A 47 -16.20 -4.36 -6.43
C VAL A 47 -16.33 -4.65 -4.93
N ALA A 48 -15.89 -5.84 -4.51
CA ALA A 48 -15.69 -6.13 -3.09
C ALA A 48 -14.75 -5.06 -2.53
N SER A 49 -15.13 -4.43 -1.42
CA SER A 49 -14.36 -3.34 -0.83
C SER A 49 -12.90 -3.77 -0.60
N ALA A 50 -11.96 -3.01 -1.14
CA ALA A 50 -10.54 -3.35 -1.09
C ALA A 50 -10.04 -3.36 0.37
N VAL A 51 -9.34 -4.43 0.76
CA VAL A 51 -8.73 -4.58 2.08
C VAL A 51 -7.39 -3.86 2.11
N PRO A 52 -7.07 -3.06 3.15
CA PRO A 52 -5.77 -2.40 3.25
C PRO A 52 -4.60 -3.41 3.34
N ALA A 53 -3.52 -3.16 2.60
CA ALA A 53 -2.34 -4.05 2.54
C ALA A 53 -1.60 -4.23 3.89
N ASN A 54 -1.82 -3.32 4.84
CA ASN A 54 -1.30 -3.38 6.20
C ASN A 54 -2.24 -4.09 7.20
N ASN A 55 -3.48 -4.41 6.82
CA ASN A 55 -4.42 -5.10 7.71
C ASN A 55 -4.15 -6.62 7.72
N VAL A 56 -3.04 -6.99 8.37
CA VAL A 56 -2.54 -8.37 8.43
C VAL A 56 -3.59 -9.35 8.98
N VAL A 57 -4.36 -8.90 9.97
CA VAL A 57 -5.37 -9.73 10.64
C VAL A 57 -6.50 -10.10 9.67
N GLU A 58 -6.98 -9.12 8.91
CA GLU A 58 -8.02 -9.34 7.91
C GLU A 58 -7.50 -10.14 6.71
N LEU A 59 -6.33 -9.77 6.18
CA LEU A 59 -5.71 -10.48 5.06
C LEU A 59 -5.45 -11.95 5.36
N ARG A 60 -5.06 -12.30 6.60
CA ARG A 60 -4.86 -13.71 7.01
C ARG A 60 -6.15 -14.52 6.97
N LYS A 61 -7.31 -13.91 7.20
CA LYS A 61 -8.63 -14.58 7.09
C LYS A 61 -9.02 -14.88 5.64
N LEU A 62 -8.37 -14.20 4.69
CA LEU A 62 -8.65 -14.29 3.25
C LEU A 62 -7.65 -15.16 2.49
N VAL A 63 -6.67 -15.78 3.18
CA VAL A 63 -5.70 -16.69 2.54
C VAL A 63 -6.43 -17.86 1.87
N GLY A 64 -6.07 -18.15 0.63
CA GLY A 64 -6.69 -19.17 -0.21
C GLY A 64 -7.91 -18.66 -1.00
N ARG A 65 -8.28 -17.38 -0.86
CA ARG A 65 -9.39 -16.74 -1.57
C ARG A 65 -8.89 -15.60 -2.45
N GLU A 66 -9.69 -15.25 -3.44
CA GLU A 66 -9.52 -14.00 -4.18
C GLU A 66 -9.89 -12.81 -3.29
N ALA A 67 -9.06 -11.77 -3.29
CA ALA A 67 -9.31 -10.54 -2.57
C ALA A 67 -8.73 -9.35 -3.36
N THR A 68 -9.37 -8.19 -3.19
CA THR A 68 -8.81 -6.92 -3.65
C THR A 68 -8.05 -6.27 -2.49
N VAL A 69 -6.79 -5.93 -2.71
CA VAL A 69 -5.92 -5.32 -1.70
C VAL A 69 -5.46 -3.95 -2.16
N ALA A 70 -5.69 -2.93 -1.33
CA ALA A 70 -5.28 -1.56 -1.58
C ALA A 70 -4.04 -1.20 -0.76
N GLY A 71 -3.05 -0.56 -1.39
CA GLY A 71 -1.89 -0.04 -0.69
C GLY A 71 -0.87 0.62 -1.59
N ARG A 72 0.07 1.33 -0.96
CA ARG A 72 1.21 1.93 -1.67
C ARG A 72 2.32 0.91 -1.89
N ILE A 73 2.91 0.88 -3.08
CA ILE A 73 4.11 0.07 -3.36
C ILE A 73 5.35 0.82 -2.88
N ALA A 74 5.96 0.37 -1.80
CA ALA A 74 7.14 1.00 -1.22
C ALA A 74 8.44 0.60 -1.92
N SER A 75 8.53 -0.64 -2.39
CA SER A 75 9.71 -1.14 -3.11
C SER A 75 9.32 -2.20 -4.13
N THR A 76 10.18 -2.40 -5.11
CA THR A 76 9.99 -3.39 -6.16
C THR A 76 11.25 -4.25 -6.30
N GLY A 77 11.11 -5.45 -6.85
CA GLY A 77 12.23 -6.36 -7.05
C GLY A 77 11.97 -7.31 -8.21
N SER A 78 13.04 -7.87 -8.77
CA SER A 78 12.96 -8.83 -9.87
C SER A 78 13.74 -10.10 -9.54
N SER A 79 13.26 -11.25 -9.99
CA SER A 79 14.05 -12.50 -9.96
C SER A 79 14.89 -12.67 -11.23
N SER A 80 15.91 -13.53 -11.16
CA SER A 80 16.65 -13.99 -12.33
C SER A 80 15.78 -14.72 -13.36
N SER A 81 14.68 -15.34 -12.92
CA SER A 81 13.67 -15.95 -13.78
C SER A 81 12.67 -14.96 -14.40
N GLY A 82 12.85 -13.65 -14.19
CA GLY A 82 12.03 -12.61 -14.79
C GLY A 82 10.69 -12.35 -14.10
N HIS A 83 10.47 -12.89 -12.89
CA HIS A 83 9.32 -12.52 -12.07
C HIS A 83 9.53 -11.14 -11.45
N GLN A 84 8.43 -10.42 -11.22
CA GLN A 84 8.44 -9.13 -10.58
C GLN A 84 7.71 -9.20 -9.25
N PHE A 85 8.23 -8.49 -8.25
CA PHE A 85 7.65 -8.37 -6.93
C PHE A 85 7.35 -6.90 -6.65
N LEU A 86 6.12 -6.60 -6.26
CA LEU A 86 5.71 -5.28 -5.77
C LEU A 86 5.49 -5.40 -4.27
N ASN A 87 6.35 -4.78 -3.47
CA ASN A 87 6.25 -4.86 -2.02
C ASN A 87 5.44 -3.67 -1.52
N PHE A 88 4.34 -3.97 -0.84
CA PHE A 88 3.53 -2.95 -0.21
C PHE A 88 4.27 -2.32 0.96
N GLU A 89 3.92 -1.08 1.24
CA GLU A 89 4.40 -0.38 2.43
C GLU A 89 4.11 -1.16 3.72
N GLY A 90 5.07 -1.15 4.64
CA GLY A 90 5.06 -2.01 5.83
C GLY A 90 5.66 -3.40 5.62
N GLY A 91 5.86 -3.84 4.37
CA GLY A 91 6.61 -5.06 4.03
C GLY A 91 5.94 -6.36 4.46
N VAL A 92 4.66 -6.32 4.86
CA VAL A 92 3.92 -7.51 5.32
C VAL A 92 3.32 -8.31 4.16
N LEU A 93 2.94 -7.61 3.08
CA LEU A 93 2.35 -8.18 1.88
C LEU A 93 3.23 -7.88 0.66
N SER A 94 3.41 -8.87 -0.21
CA SER A 94 4.04 -8.71 -1.51
C SER A 94 3.07 -9.12 -2.62
N ALA A 95 3.01 -8.36 -3.71
CA ALA A 95 2.39 -8.81 -4.94
C ALA A 95 3.43 -9.56 -5.79
N PHE A 96 3.07 -10.75 -6.25
CA PHE A 96 3.89 -11.56 -7.14
C PHE A 96 3.32 -11.53 -8.55
N CYS A 97 4.12 -11.04 -9.49
CA CYS A 97 3.80 -11.01 -10.91
C CYS A 97 4.66 -12.03 -11.66
N PRO A 98 4.08 -13.17 -12.09
CA PRO A 98 4.80 -14.18 -12.86
C PRO A 98 5.32 -13.63 -14.18
N GLN A 99 6.41 -14.19 -14.70
CA GLN A 99 7.06 -13.72 -15.95
C GLN A 99 6.10 -13.71 -17.15
N PRO A 100 5.22 -14.72 -17.35
CA PRO A 100 4.25 -14.69 -18.46
C PRO A 100 3.26 -13.53 -18.38
N ILE A 101 3.02 -12.98 -17.18
CA ILE A 101 2.14 -11.85 -16.97
C ILE A 101 2.91 -10.53 -17.13
N VAL A 102 4.16 -10.47 -16.65
CA VAL A 102 5.07 -9.33 -16.88
C VAL A 102 5.21 -9.03 -18.38
N ALA A 103 5.32 -10.06 -19.22
CA ALA A 103 5.43 -9.92 -20.67
C ALA A 103 4.17 -9.35 -21.34
N LYS A 104 3.03 -9.30 -20.63
CA LYS A 104 1.76 -8.75 -21.15
C LYS A 104 1.58 -7.26 -20.86
N PHE A 105 2.49 -6.63 -20.09
CA PHE A 105 2.45 -5.19 -19.88
C PHE A 105 3.08 -4.47 -21.08
N SER A 106 2.29 -3.61 -21.76
CA SER A 106 2.75 -2.82 -22.91
C SER A 106 3.64 -1.66 -22.51
N ASP A 107 3.39 -1.07 -21.34
CA ASP A 107 3.93 0.25 -20.97
C ASP A 107 5.23 0.14 -20.16
N GLY A 108 5.77 -1.06 -20.01
CA GLY A 108 7.00 -1.34 -19.27
C GLY A 108 6.82 -2.41 -18.20
N LYS A 109 7.83 -2.59 -17.36
CA LYS A 109 7.79 -3.60 -16.30
C LYS A 109 6.92 -3.09 -15.15
N PRO A 110 6.09 -3.94 -14.52
CA PRO A 110 5.30 -3.56 -13.34
C PRO A 110 6.12 -2.94 -12.21
N ALA A 111 7.36 -3.41 -12.03
CA ALA A 111 8.27 -2.89 -11.01
C ALA A 111 8.69 -1.43 -11.21
N ASP A 112 8.65 -0.93 -12.45
CA ASP A 112 8.97 0.45 -12.79
C ASP A 112 7.69 1.30 -12.78
N LEU A 113 6.60 0.76 -13.32
CA LEU A 113 5.31 1.44 -13.45
C LEU A 113 4.63 1.77 -12.13
N PHE A 114 4.72 0.87 -11.14
CA PHE A 114 3.94 0.99 -9.91
C PHE A 114 4.77 1.37 -8.69
N LYS A 115 6.08 1.61 -8.84
CA LYS A 115 6.94 1.95 -7.70
C LYS A 115 6.56 3.31 -7.14
N GLY A 116 6.18 3.34 -5.85
CA GLY A 116 5.77 4.56 -5.17
C GLY A 116 4.30 4.93 -5.39
N GLU A 117 3.60 4.20 -6.25
CA GLU A 117 2.19 4.43 -6.58
C GLU A 117 1.25 3.76 -5.58
N GLN A 118 0.05 4.31 -5.48
CA GLN A 118 -1.06 3.70 -4.76
C GLN A 118 -1.83 2.79 -5.73
N VAL A 119 -1.97 1.52 -5.38
CA VAL A 119 -2.61 0.52 -6.25
C VAL A 119 -3.65 -0.30 -5.50
N GLU A 120 -4.66 -0.74 -6.24
CA GLU A 120 -5.55 -1.83 -5.87
C GLU A 120 -5.18 -3.05 -6.71
N ILE A 121 -4.86 -4.16 -6.04
CA ILE A 121 -4.49 -5.42 -6.68
C ILE A 121 -5.53 -6.48 -6.34
N THR A 122 -6.14 -7.08 -7.35
CA THR A 122 -7.08 -8.20 -7.18
C THR A 122 -6.43 -9.52 -7.57
N GLY A 123 -6.54 -10.52 -6.71
CA GLY A 123 -6.01 -11.84 -7.01
C GLY A 123 -6.05 -12.78 -5.81
N PRO A 124 -5.63 -14.04 -6.00
CA PRO A 124 -5.62 -15.01 -4.91
C PRO A 124 -4.54 -14.67 -3.88
N LEU A 125 -4.94 -14.58 -2.62
CA LEU A 125 -4.04 -14.45 -1.48
C LEU A 125 -3.47 -15.81 -1.07
N SER A 126 -2.17 -15.85 -0.83
CA SER A 126 -1.43 -17.05 -0.44
C SER A 126 -0.37 -16.72 0.61
N LEU A 127 0.16 -17.76 1.26
CA LEU A 127 1.31 -17.65 2.14
C LEU A 127 2.52 -18.26 1.46
N PHE A 128 3.54 -17.46 1.18
CA PHE A 128 4.81 -17.93 0.64
C PHE A 128 5.90 -17.77 1.69
N LYS A 129 6.48 -18.88 2.15
CA LYS A 129 7.49 -18.91 3.23
C LYS A 129 7.06 -18.12 4.48
N GLY A 130 5.77 -18.23 4.83
CA GLY A 130 5.19 -17.54 6.00
C GLY A 130 4.84 -16.07 5.79
N LYS A 131 5.11 -15.48 4.62
CA LYS A 131 4.75 -14.10 4.26
C LYS A 131 3.48 -14.06 3.40
N LEU A 132 2.64 -13.05 3.60
CA LEU A 132 1.46 -12.87 2.76
C LEU A 132 1.89 -12.48 1.34
N GLN A 133 1.28 -13.11 0.35
CA GLN A 133 1.53 -12.84 -1.05
C GLN A 133 0.22 -12.84 -1.84
N ILE A 134 0.01 -11.83 -2.67
CA ILE A 134 -1.09 -11.79 -3.65
C ILE A 134 -0.53 -12.08 -5.04
N LYS A 135 -1.11 -13.02 -5.78
CA LYS A 135 -0.67 -13.34 -7.14
C LYS A 135 -1.42 -12.46 -8.14
N ILE A 136 -0.67 -11.89 -9.08
CA ILE A 136 -1.22 -11.11 -10.20
C ILE A 136 -1.34 -12.05 -11.40
N ASP A 137 -2.57 -12.32 -11.83
CA ASP A 137 -2.85 -13.23 -12.95
C ASP A 137 -3.11 -12.50 -14.28
N SER A 138 -3.31 -11.18 -14.26
CA SER A 138 -3.46 -10.34 -15.46
C SER A 138 -2.98 -8.90 -15.21
N PRO A 139 -2.58 -8.14 -16.25
CA PRO A 139 -2.24 -6.72 -16.08
C PRO A 139 -3.39 -5.87 -15.54
N GLN A 140 -4.63 -6.20 -15.90
CA GLN A 140 -5.84 -5.53 -15.45
C GLN A 140 -6.13 -5.73 -13.96
N ALA A 141 -5.49 -6.72 -13.33
CA ALA A 141 -5.61 -6.96 -11.91
C ALA A 141 -5.00 -5.85 -11.05
N ILE A 142 -4.17 -4.97 -11.61
CA ILE A 142 -3.58 -3.82 -10.93
C ILE A 142 -4.27 -2.56 -11.44
N VAL A 143 -4.90 -1.83 -10.53
CA VAL A 143 -5.54 -0.55 -10.80
C VAL A 143 -4.78 0.54 -10.04
N LEU A 144 -4.29 1.55 -10.75
CA LEU A 144 -3.75 2.76 -10.13
C LEU A 144 -4.91 3.52 -9.48
N VAL A 145 -4.80 3.73 -8.17
CA VAL A 145 -5.78 4.51 -7.42
C VAL A 145 -5.18 5.88 -7.18
N LYS A 146 -5.71 6.90 -7.85
CA LYS A 146 -5.46 8.27 -7.40
C LYS A 146 -6.09 8.41 -6.02
N LEU A 147 -5.29 8.89 -5.06
CA LEU A 147 -5.74 9.18 -3.69
C LEU A 147 -6.89 10.22 -3.64
N GLU A 148 -7.28 10.81 -4.78
CA GLU A 148 -8.32 11.84 -4.89
C GLU A 148 -9.75 11.28 -4.94
N ASP A 149 -9.96 9.99 -5.27
CA ASP A 149 -11.29 9.55 -5.76
C ASP A 149 -12.16 8.72 -4.79
N LYS A 150 -11.69 8.35 -3.59
CA LYS A 150 -12.54 7.61 -2.63
C LYS A 150 -12.95 8.48 -1.44
N PRO A 151 -14.21 8.94 -1.36
CA PRO A 151 -14.75 9.46 -0.13
C PRO A 151 -14.85 8.30 0.86
N VAL A 152 -13.87 8.20 1.76
CA VAL A 152 -13.98 7.31 2.90
C VAL A 152 -15.04 7.93 3.78
N VAL A 153 -16.18 7.25 3.95
CA VAL A 153 -17.20 7.63 4.95
C VAL A 153 -16.46 7.74 6.28
N ALA A 154 -16.15 8.98 6.66
CA ALA A 154 -15.16 9.22 7.68
C ALA A 154 -15.82 9.01 9.04
N LYS A 155 -15.36 7.98 9.75
CA LYS A 155 -15.67 7.83 11.16
C LYS A 155 -15.33 9.13 11.88
N GLN A 156 -16.18 9.55 12.81
CA GLN A 156 -15.91 10.68 13.68
C GLN A 156 -15.61 10.19 15.09
N ALA A 157 -14.78 10.94 15.80
CA ALA A 157 -14.46 10.73 17.21
C ALA A 157 -14.48 12.07 17.94
N THR A 158 -14.99 12.06 19.17
CA THR A 158 -14.99 13.24 20.05
C THR A 158 -14.08 12.95 21.24
N LEU A 159 -13.29 13.94 21.62
CA LEU A 159 -12.47 13.85 22.82
C LEU A 159 -13.31 14.05 24.07
N LYS A 160 -13.04 13.28 25.11
CA LYS A 160 -13.60 13.48 26.45
C LYS A 160 -12.61 14.25 27.30
N GLU A 161 -13.03 15.39 27.84
CA GLU A 161 -12.23 16.07 28.88
C GLU A 161 -12.27 15.24 30.17
N ILE A 162 -11.09 14.94 30.72
CA ILE A 162 -10.91 14.11 31.92
C ILE A 162 -10.24 14.88 33.07
N GLY A 163 -9.96 16.15 32.86
CA GLY A 163 -9.36 17.08 33.82
C GLY A 163 -9.07 18.41 33.12
N GLN A 164 -8.77 19.45 33.90
CA GLN A 164 -8.52 20.78 33.33
C GLN A 164 -7.37 20.75 32.31
N GLY A 165 -7.69 20.98 31.04
CA GLY A 165 -6.69 20.96 29.98
C GLY A 165 -6.15 19.56 29.66
N VAL A 166 -6.89 18.51 30.01
CA VAL A 166 -6.55 17.12 29.77
C VAL A 166 -7.70 16.40 29.09
N TRP A 167 -7.45 15.86 27.91
CA TRP A 167 -8.44 15.14 27.13
C TRP A 167 -8.04 13.70 26.86
N MET A 168 -9.04 12.87 26.57
CA MET A 168 -8.86 11.47 26.21
C MET A 168 -9.69 11.11 24.99
N SER A 169 -9.09 10.42 24.01
CA SER A 169 -9.81 9.91 22.83
C SER A 169 -10.45 8.54 23.09
N PRO A 170 -11.36 8.08 22.21
CA PRO A 170 -11.89 6.71 22.24
C PRO A 170 -10.82 5.60 22.13
N ALA A 171 -9.66 5.84 21.51
CA ALA A 171 -8.54 4.90 21.51
C ALA A 171 -7.73 4.90 22.82
N GLY A 172 -8.11 5.72 23.81
CA GLY A 172 -7.40 5.86 25.08
C GLY A 172 -6.13 6.71 24.97
N LEU A 173 -6.02 7.54 23.93
CA LEU A 173 -4.95 8.53 23.81
C LEU A 173 -5.22 9.68 24.75
N ARG A 174 -4.21 10.10 25.50
CA ARG A 174 -4.28 11.25 26.39
C ARG A 174 -3.66 12.46 25.70
N TYR A 175 -4.25 13.64 25.89
CA TYR A 175 -3.74 14.91 25.38
C TYR A 175 -3.59 15.85 26.56
N ALA A 176 -2.37 15.97 27.08
CA ALA A 176 -2.09 16.75 28.27
C ALA A 176 -0.84 17.63 28.12
N GLY A 177 -0.87 18.75 28.83
CA GLY A 177 0.23 19.72 28.84
C GLY A 177 0.10 20.75 27.72
N ARG A 178 1.16 21.54 27.56
CA ARG A 178 1.20 22.66 26.62
C ARG A 178 2.45 22.60 25.75
N ASP A 179 2.33 23.17 24.56
CA ASP A 179 3.47 23.38 23.68
C ASP A 179 4.31 24.62 24.11
N PRO A 180 5.47 24.88 23.48
CA PRO A 180 6.30 26.04 23.81
C PRO A 180 5.61 27.40 23.59
N ALA A 181 4.54 27.46 22.79
CA ALA A 181 3.74 28.65 22.56
C ALA A 181 2.59 28.79 23.59
N GLY A 182 2.50 27.86 24.55
CA GLY A 182 1.47 27.84 25.58
C GLY A 182 0.13 27.25 25.13
N LEU A 183 0.00 26.73 23.91
CA LEU A 183 -1.21 26.08 23.44
C LEU A 183 -1.37 24.72 24.12
N THR A 184 -2.61 24.33 24.41
CA THR A 184 -2.86 22.96 24.85
C THR A 184 -2.52 21.98 23.71
N ARG A 185 -2.24 20.71 24.03
CA ARG A 185 -1.96 19.70 22.98
C ARG A 185 -3.09 19.56 21.98
N VAL A 186 -4.33 19.64 22.46
CA VAL A 186 -5.53 19.63 21.60
C VAL A 186 -5.54 20.85 20.68
N ASP A 187 -5.31 22.05 21.20
CA ASP A 187 -5.31 23.27 20.39
C ASP A 187 -4.16 23.30 19.38
N HIS A 188 -3.00 22.74 19.73
CA HIS A 188 -1.90 22.56 18.78
C HIS A 188 -2.34 21.65 17.62
N ILE A 189 -2.92 20.49 17.91
CA ILE A 189 -3.36 19.55 16.87
C ILE A 189 -4.50 20.13 16.02
N ARG A 190 -5.39 20.94 16.61
CA ARG A 190 -6.43 21.67 15.85
C ARG A 190 -5.84 22.57 14.77
N ARG A 191 -4.64 23.10 14.96
CA ARG A 191 -3.95 23.86 13.89
C ARG A 191 -3.64 23.03 12.66
N HIS A 192 -3.59 21.70 12.78
CA HIS A 192 -3.45 20.77 11.67
C HIS A 192 -4.79 20.33 11.07
N MET A 193 -5.92 20.92 11.47
CA MET A 193 -7.24 20.68 10.89
C MET A 193 -7.68 21.78 9.93
N GLU A 194 -6.96 22.90 9.93
CA GLU A 194 -7.25 24.05 9.07
C GLU A 194 -5.97 24.51 8.39
N ASP A 195 -6.05 24.80 7.08
CA ASP A 195 -4.89 25.28 6.36
C ASP A 195 -4.50 26.70 6.79
N GLN A 196 -3.19 26.93 6.84
CA GLN A 196 -2.60 28.23 7.11
C GLN A 196 -1.85 28.64 5.84
N PRO A 197 -2.53 29.13 4.78
CA PRO A 197 -1.95 29.29 3.45
C PRO A 197 -0.78 30.29 3.39
N ASN A 198 -0.70 31.19 4.37
CA ASN A 198 0.39 32.17 4.50
C ASN A 198 1.51 31.69 5.43
N ARG A 199 1.43 30.48 5.98
CA ARG A 199 2.48 29.89 6.80
C ARG A 199 3.63 29.44 5.92
N ASP A 200 4.85 29.83 6.29
CA ASP A 200 6.05 29.38 5.62
C ASP A 200 6.30 27.88 5.83
N GLY A 201 6.64 27.21 4.72
CA GLY A 201 7.07 25.81 4.72
C GLY A 201 5.92 24.79 4.72
N PRO A 202 6.26 23.49 4.86
CA PRO A 202 5.27 22.40 4.81
C PRO A 202 4.36 22.41 6.04
N HIS A 203 3.06 22.26 5.81
CA HIS A 203 2.05 22.14 6.87
C HIS A 203 1.08 21.01 6.53
N GLY A 204 1.12 19.90 7.26
CA GLY A 204 0.14 18.83 7.06
C GLY A 204 -1.22 19.24 7.61
N VAL A 205 -2.27 19.13 6.78
CA VAL A 205 -3.65 19.49 7.14
C VAL A 205 -4.54 18.27 6.94
N PHE A 206 -5.30 17.87 7.98
CA PHE A 206 -6.26 16.78 7.90
C PHE A 206 -7.44 17.16 6.99
N ASP A 207 -7.97 16.18 6.27
CA ASP A 207 -9.24 16.36 5.55
C ASP A 207 -10.42 16.24 6.53
N GLY A 208 -11.49 17.00 6.25
CA GLY A 208 -12.77 16.91 6.97
C GLY A 208 -12.83 17.73 8.26
N GLU A 209 -13.88 17.50 9.03
CA GLU A 209 -14.13 18.19 10.30
C GLU A 209 -13.24 17.67 11.44
N GLU A 210 -13.19 18.40 12.56
CA GLU A 210 -12.41 18.04 13.75
C GLU A 210 -12.62 16.58 14.20
N GLY A 211 -13.87 16.12 14.21
CA GLY A 211 -14.19 14.75 14.60
C GLY A 211 -13.55 13.69 13.70
N VAL A 212 -13.38 13.99 12.41
CA VAL A 212 -12.71 13.11 11.44
C VAL A 212 -11.21 13.03 11.75
N ALA A 213 -10.56 14.17 12.00
CA ALA A 213 -9.15 14.21 12.35
C ALA A 213 -8.83 13.37 13.61
N TRP A 214 -9.64 13.50 14.66
CA TRP A 214 -9.49 12.67 15.87
C TRP A 214 -9.64 11.18 15.59
N ALA A 215 -10.62 10.80 14.75
CA ALA A 215 -10.80 9.40 14.38
C ALA A 215 -9.63 8.84 13.56
N VAL A 216 -9.05 9.65 12.66
CA VAL A 216 -7.86 9.27 11.90
C VAL A 216 -6.67 9.03 12.82
N ILE A 217 -6.45 9.89 13.82
CA ILE A 217 -5.36 9.73 14.80
C ILE A 217 -5.57 8.44 15.62
N ASP A 218 -6.80 8.20 16.09
CA ASP A 218 -7.16 6.98 16.81
C ASP A 218 -6.92 5.71 15.98
N ASP A 219 -7.32 5.73 14.71
CA ASP A 219 -7.14 4.60 13.81
C ASP A 219 -5.66 4.37 13.50
N ALA A 220 -4.88 5.44 13.31
CA ALA A 220 -3.43 5.36 13.15
C ALA A 220 -2.76 4.72 14.37
N TRP A 221 -3.16 5.11 15.59
CA TRP A 221 -2.62 4.52 16.81
C TRP A 221 -2.95 3.02 16.94
N ARG A 222 -4.22 2.65 16.76
CA ARG A 222 -4.65 1.24 16.78
C ARG A 222 -3.92 0.42 15.73
N GLN A 223 -3.70 1.00 14.56
CA GLN A 223 -2.94 0.34 13.50
C GLN A 223 -1.47 0.13 13.91
N ALA A 224 -0.83 1.15 14.48
CA ALA A 224 0.54 1.02 14.99
C ALA A 224 0.67 -0.07 16.06
N GLU A 225 -0.27 -0.13 17.02
CA GLU A 225 -0.30 -1.17 18.05
C GLU A 225 -0.49 -2.58 17.45
N SER A 226 -1.51 -2.75 16.58
CA SER A 226 -1.81 -4.05 15.96
C SER A 226 -0.67 -4.54 15.05
N SER A 227 0.03 -3.62 14.40
CA SER A 227 1.17 -3.92 13.51
C SER A 227 2.49 -4.03 14.28
N LYS A 228 2.49 -3.76 15.58
CA LYS A 228 3.68 -3.71 16.45
C LYS A 228 4.76 -2.80 15.86
N LEU A 229 4.34 -1.65 15.33
CA LEU A 229 5.24 -0.65 14.77
C LEU A 229 6.17 -0.15 15.86
N ARG A 230 7.48 -0.19 15.63
CA ARG A 230 8.47 0.28 16.59
C ARG A 230 8.62 1.80 16.46
N PRO A 231 8.39 2.58 17.53
CA PRO A 231 8.61 4.01 17.50
C PRO A 231 10.10 4.33 17.40
N GLN A 232 10.41 5.48 16.79
CA GLN A 232 11.73 6.10 16.89
C GLN A 232 11.77 6.93 18.18
N VAL A 233 12.70 6.58 19.07
CA VAL A 233 12.83 7.18 20.41
C VAL A 233 13.93 8.23 20.40
N GLU A 234 13.61 9.43 20.88
CA GLU A 234 14.48 10.59 21.02
C GLU A 234 14.28 11.22 22.41
N GLY A 235 15.05 10.75 23.40
CA GLY A 235 14.93 11.22 24.78
C GLY A 235 13.56 10.90 25.39
N ASP A 236 12.85 11.94 25.84
CA ASP A 236 11.52 11.85 26.43
C ASP A 236 10.39 11.73 25.40
N ARG A 237 10.72 11.72 24.10
CA ARG A 237 9.76 11.66 23.00
C ARG A 237 9.93 10.41 22.15
N SER A 238 8.81 9.92 21.67
CA SER A 238 8.70 8.84 20.70
C SER A 238 7.91 9.31 19.50
N THR A 239 8.28 8.82 18.31
CA THR A 239 7.61 9.17 17.06
C THR A 239 7.18 7.92 16.29
N LEU A 240 6.02 8.01 15.65
CA LEU A 240 5.50 7.00 14.73
C LEU A 240 5.10 7.69 13.43
N LEU A 241 5.44 7.06 12.31
CA LEU A 241 4.90 7.41 11.00
C LEU A 241 4.02 6.24 10.52
N VAL A 242 2.71 6.45 10.53
CA VAL A 242 1.73 5.39 10.28
C VAL A 242 1.09 5.60 8.91
N SER A 243 1.26 4.64 8.00
CA SER A 243 0.60 4.67 6.69
C SER A 243 -0.86 4.28 6.81
N MET A 244 -1.77 5.14 6.32
CA MET A 244 -3.21 4.93 6.41
C MET A 244 -3.79 4.27 5.16
N ASN A 245 -3.00 4.11 4.09
CA ASN A 245 -3.42 3.56 2.79
C ASN A 245 -4.67 4.23 2.19
N ARG A 246 -4.95 5.45 2.62
CA ARG A 246 -6.03 6.31 2.13
C ARG A 246 -5.58 7.76 2.27
N ARG A 247 -6.22 8.64 1.50
CA ARG A 247 -6.10 10.07 1.72
C ARG A 247 -6.69 10.40 3.10
N ILE A 248 -5.94 11.19 3.86
CA ILE A 248 -6.33 11.65 5.20
C ILE A 248 -6.15 13.17 5.38
N GLY A 249 -5.63 13.84 4.36
CA GLY A 249 -5.21 15.21 4.43
C GLY A 249 -4.45 15.61 3.17
N TYR A 250 -3.87 16.80 3.22
CA TYR A 250 -3.09 17.39 2.15
C TYR A 250 -1.96 18.26 2.70
N LEU A 251 -1.00 18.56 1.84
CA LEU A 251 0.03 19.54 2.13
C LEU A 251 -0.58 20.94 1.99
N GLY A 252 -0.72 21.62 3.11
CA GLY A 252 -1.07 23.03 3.23
C GLY A 252 0.15 23.95 3.34
N GLY A 253 -0.08 25.17 3.78
CA GLY A 253 0.93 26.24 3.85
C GLY A 253 1.22 26.85 2.48
N SER A 254 2.19 27.77 2.45
CA SER A 254 2.62 28.42 1.21
C SER A 254 3.17 27.40 0.21
N LEU A 255 3.93 26.41 0.69
CA LEU A 255 4.45 25.31 -0.11
C LEU A 255 3.34 24.38 -0.63
N GLY A 256 2.32 24.12 0.18
CA GLY A 256 1.14 23.36 -0.23
C GLY A 256 0.41 24.03 -1.37
N LYS A 257 0.16 25.34 -1.24
CA LYS A 257 -0.47 26.17 -2.27
C LYS A 257 0.34 26.17 -3.58
N GLU A 258 1.66 26.31 -3.51
CA GLU A 258 2.55 26.25 -4.69
C GLU A 258 2.44 24.90 -5.41
N LYS A 259 2.31 23.80 -4.66
CA LYS A 259 2.25 22.44 -5.20
C LYS A 259 0.84 21.94 -5.51
N GLY A 260 -0.18 22.79 -5.41
CA GLY A 260 -1.57 22.40 -5.66
C GLY A 260 -2.15 21.44 -4.61
N HIS A 261 -1.73 21.56 -3.36
CA HIS A 261 -2.23 20.80 -2.21
C HIS A 261 -2.16 19.27 -2.39
N PRO A 262 -0.96 18.69 -2.60
CA PRO A 262 -0.83 17.25 -2.80
C PRO A 262 -1.38 16.45 -1.63
N ALA A 263 -2.09 15.36 -1.92
CA ALA A 263 -2.71 14.49 -0.92
C ALA A 263 -1.65 13.82 -0.03
N LEU A 264 -1.97 13.69 1.26
CA LEU A 264 -1.17 13.02 2.28
C LEU A 264 -1.91 11.77 2.79
N SER A 265 -1.14 10.74 3.11
CA SER A 265 -1.68 9.39 3.42
C SER A 265 -1.09 8.76 4.67
N ARG A 266 -0.22 9.47 5.40
CA ARG A 266 0.40 8.98 6.63
C ARG A 266 0.15 9.93 7.78
N VAL A 267 -0.05 9.40 8.98
CA VAL A 267 -0.09 10.21 10.20
C VAL A 267 1.28 10.16 10.85
N PHE A 268 1.88 11.33 11.08
CA PHE A 268 3.03 11.45 11.96
C PHE A 268 2.53 11.76 13.38
N ILE A 269 2.88 10.91 14.34
CA ILE A 269 2.46 11.02 15.74
C ILE A 269 3.70 11.22 16.60
N VAL A 270 3.68 12.23 17.47
CA VAL A 270 4.69 12.46 18.51
C VAL A 270 4.02 12.31 19.87
N PHE A 271 4.62 11.52 20.75
CA PHE A 271 4.10 11.22 22.07
C PHE A 271 5.22 11.09 23.09
N GLU A 272 4.90 11.21 24.37
CA GLU A 272 5.86 10.98 25.45
C GLU A 272 6.23 9.48 25.49
N THR A 273 7.54 9.20 25.53
CA THR A 273 8.08 7.83 25.50
C THR A 273 7.45 6.94 26.57
N ASP A 274 7.11 5.71 26.20
CA ASP A 274 6.46 4.70 27.06
C ASP A 274 5.07 5.08 27.60
N THR A 275 4.41 6.08 27.01
CA THR A 275 3.05 6.50 27.39
C THR A 275 2.09 6.54 26.19
N LYS A 276 0.81 6.87 26.46
CA LYS A 276 -0.18 7.25 25.46
C LYS A 276 -0.47 8.76 25.44
N ASN A 277 0.44 9.58 25.99
CA ASN A 277 0.27 11.04 26.01
C ASN A 277 0.79 11.66 24.71
N ILE A 278 -0.15 12.11 23.87
CA ILE A 278 0.13 12.69 22.56
C ILE A 278 0.58 14.14 22.71
N ILE A 279 1.72 14.45 22.11
CA ILE A 279 2.30 15.80 22.04
C ILE A 279 1.77 16.53 20.81
N THR A 280 1.79 15.88 19.63
CA THR A 280 1.22 16.40 18.39
C THR A 280 0.97 15.26 17.40
N ALA A 281 0.07 15.46 16.45
CA ALA A 281 -0.18 14.54 15.35
C ALA A 281 -0.65 15.31 14.11
N PHE A 282 -0.15 14.95 12.93
CA PHE A 282 -0.50 15.61 11.67
C PHE A 282 -0.25 14.73 10.43
N PRO A 283 -0.90 15.02 9.28
CA PRO A 283 -0.65 14.30 8.03
C PRO A 283 0.74 14.54 7.44
N ARG A 284 1.31 13.51 6.82
CA ARG A 284 2.63 13.53 6.18
C ARG A 284 2.69 12.60 4.95
#